data_AF-A0A534IFP1-F1
#
_entry.id   AF-A0A534IFP1-F1
#
_cell.length_a   1.000
_cell.length_b   1.000
_cell.length_c   1.000
_cell.angle_alpha   90.00
_cell.angle_beta   90.00
_cell.angle_gamma   90.00
#
_symmetry.space_group_name_H-M   'P 1'
#
loop_
_entity.id
_entity.type
_entity.pdbx_description
1 polymer ?
#
loop_
_entity_poly.entity_id
_entity_poly.type
_entity_poly.pdbx_seq_one_letter_code
_entity_poly.pdbx_strand_id
1 'polypeptide(L)'
;MARTTVGSGAWKRLGLAFLVMAVGLGTGFVGLVWDFYNHVIVGLSPATESLLAPAHVMIFTAIPLTGLGFVLGALALRRGGHTPLRMLLT
;
A
#
# COMPACT_ATOMS: atom_id res chain seq x y z
N MET A 1 -19.55 -23.04 19.80
CA MET A 1 -18.30 -22.70 19.07
C MET A 1 -18.68 -22.24 17.67
N ALA A 2 -18.57 -20.95 17.37
CA ALA A 2 -18.78 -20.44 16.02
C ALA A 2 -17.56 -20.79 15.16
N ARG A 3 -17.78 -21.55 14.08
CA ARG A 3 -16.72 -21.98 13.16
C ARG A 3 -16.31 -20.80 12.28
N THR A 4 -15.25 -20.09 12.64
CA THR A 4 -14.67 -18.98 11.88
C THR A 4 -13.79 -19.48 10.73
N THR A 5 -14.31 -20.37 9.88
CA THR A 5 -13.60 -20.74 8.65
C THR A 5 -13.84 -19.65 7.61
N VAL A 6 -12.96 -18.66 7.54
CA VAL A 6 -12.86 -17.75 6.41
C VAL A 6 -12.64 -18.61 5.16
N GLY A 7 -13.61 -18.62 4.24
CA GLY A 7 -13.54 -19.45 3.04
C GLY A 7 -12.32 -19.12 2.18
N SER A 8 -11.76 -20.11 1.48
CA SER A 8 -10.55 -19.96 0.65
C SER A 8 -10.62 -18.79 -0.35
N GLY A 9 -11.81 -18.42 -0.82
CA GLY A 9 -12.03 -17.25 -1.68
C GLY A 9 -11.83 -15.90 -0.99
N ALA A 10 -12.16 -15.78 0.29
CA ALA A 10 -11.94 -14.56 1.06
C ALA A 10 -10.43 -14.36 1.35
N TRP A 11 -9.72 -15.43 1.68
CA TRP A 11 -8.26 -15.40 1.83
C TRP A 11 -7.53 -15.02 0.54
N LYS A 12 -7.97 -15.55 -0.61
CA LYS A 12 -7.39 -15.14 -1.92
C LYS A 12 -7.56 -13.64 -2.19
N ARG A 13 -8.75 -13.10 -1.90
CA ARG A 13 -9.04 -11.66 -2.08
C ARG A 13 -8.23 -10.78 -1.13
N LEU A 14 -8.10 -11.21 0.12
CA LEU A 14 -7.29 -10.52 1.12
C LEU A 14 -5.79 -10.59 0.77
N GLY A 15 -5.32 -11.73 0.29
CA GLY A 15 -3.95 -11.89 -0.22
C GLY A 15 -3.65 -10.96 -1.40
N LEU A 16 -4.58 -10.83 -2.35
CA LEU A 16 -4.44 -9.85 -3.44
C LEU A 16 -4.39 -8.41 -2.91
N ALA A 17 -5.25 -8.07 -1.95
CA ALA A 17 -5.24 -6.75 -1.33
C ALA A 17 -3.88 -6.44 -0.67
N PHE A 18 -3.34 -7.38 0.12
CA PHE A 18 -2.03 -7.25 0.74
C PHE A 18 -0.90 -7.15 -0.28
N LEU A 19 -0.97 -7.92 -1.38
CA LEU A 19 0.02 -7.83 -2.44
C LEU A 19 0.03 -6.44 -3.07
N VAL A 20 -1.15 -5.88 -3.37
CA VAL A 20 -1.25 -4.51 -3.92
C VAL A 20 -0.71 -3.48 -2.92
N MET A 21 -1.03 -3.62 -1.62
CA MET A 21 -0.45 -2.76 -0.58
C MET A 21 1.07 -2.86 -0.53
N ALA A 22 1.61 -4.08 -0.55
CA ALA A 22 3.05 -4.33 -0.49
C ALA A 22 3.78 -3.75 -1.70
N VAL A 23 3.20 -3.87 -2.91
CA VAL A 23 3.74 -3.23 -4.12
C VAL A 23 3.73 -1.70 -3.99
N GLY A 24 2.63 -1.11 -3.49
CA GLY A 24 2.55 0.32 -3.25
C GLY A 24 3.63 0.79 -2.27
N LEU A 25 3.69 0.19 -1.08
CA LEU A 25 4.68 0.52 -0.05
C LEU A 25 6.12 0.31 -0.55
N GLY A 26 6.39 -0.81 -1.23
CA GLY A 26 7.71 -1.11 -1.79
C GLY A 26 8.13 -0.09 -2.84
N THR A 27 7.21 0.32 -3.72
CA THR A 27 7.47 1.38 -4.71
C THR A 27 7.83 2.70 -4.03
N GLY A 28 7.09 3.07 -2.98
CA GLY A 28 7.37 4.28 -2.22
C GLY A 28 8.72 4.23 -1.51
N PHE A 29 9.06 3.08 -0.91
CA PHE A 29 10.36 2.86 -0.28
C PHE A 29 11.51 2.99 -1.27
N VAL A 30 11.40 2.35 -2.45
CA VAL A 30 12.41 2.49 -3.52
C VAL A 30 12.53 3.94 -3.98
N GLY A 31 11.40 4.65 -4.14
CA GLY A 31 11.40 6.07 -4.46
C GLY A 31 12.15 6.92 -3.43
N LEU A 32 11.92 6.68 -2.13
CA LEU A 32 12.60 7.38 -1.04
C LEU A 32 14.11 7.08 -0.98
N VAL A 33 14.50 5.82 -1.20
CA VAL A 33 15.93 5.44 -1.25
C VAL A 33 16.62 6.11 -2.43
N TRP A 34 15.95 6.17 -3.59
CA TRP A 34 16.47 6.83 -4.76
C TRP A 34 16.60 8.35 -4.56
N ASP A 35 15.59 8.97 -3.95
CA ASP A 35 15.59 10.39 -3.58
C ASP A 35 16.76 10.71 -2.63
N PHE A 36 16.91 9.93 -1.57
CA PHE A 36 18.02 10.03 -0.63
C PHE A 36 19.38 9.92 -1.33
N TYR A 37 19.54 8.97 -2.25
CA TYR A 37 20.79 8.79 -2.99
C TYR A 37 21.15 10.06 -3.80
N ASN A 38 20.18 10.65 -4.50
CA ASN A 38 20.42 11.84 -5.30
C ASN A 38 20.80 13.06 -4.46
N HIS A 39 20.13 13.28 -3.33
CA HIS A 39 20.40 14.44 -2.48
C HIS A 39 21.64 14.29 -1.60
N VAL A 40 21.87 13.09 -1.04
CA VAL A 40 22.91 12.88 -0.03
C VAL A 40 24.21 12.37 -0.65
N ILE A 41 24.13 11.51 -1.67
CA ILE A 41 25.31 10.88 -2.26
C ILE A 41 25.77 11.62 -3.51
N VAL A 42 24.85 11.91 -4.45
CA VAL A 42 25.17 12.64 -5.69
C VAL A 42 25.29 14.15 -5.43
N GLY A 43 24.60 14.67 -4.41
CA GLY A 43 24.64 16.09 -4.06
C GLY A 43 23.76 16.97 -4.96
N LEU A 44 22.71 16.40 -5.57
CA LEU A 44 21.76 17.18 -6.34
C LEU A 44 20.94 18.09 -5.42
N SER A 45 20.81 19.36 -5.81
CA SER A 45 20.06 20.35 -5.04
C SER A 45 18.55 20.11 -5.16
N PRO A 46 17.82 19.96 -4.03
CA PRO A 46 16.36 19.87 -4.05
C PRO A 46 15.69 21.08 -4.70
N ALA A 47 16.31 22.26 -4.62
CA ALA A 47 15.76 23.49 -5.17
C ALA A 47 15.68 23.50 -6.71
N THR A 48 16.40 22.59 -7.37
CA THR A 48 16.41 22.44 -8.83
C THR A 48 15.57 21.26 -9.31
N GLU A 49 15.04 20.45 -8.40
CA GLU A 49 14.31 19.24 -8.75
C GLU A 49 12.83 19.49 -9.03
N SER A 50 12.33 18.80 -10.07
CA SER A 50 10.93 18.84 -10.44
C SER A 50 10.11 17.86 -9.59
N LEU A 51 8.87 18.24 -9.29
CA LEU A 51 7.86 17.34 -8.71
C LEU A 51 7.56 16.12 -9.60
N LEU A 52 7.91 16.18 -10.88
CA LEU A 52 7.77 15.07 -11.83
C LEU A 52 9.06 14.26 -12.00
N ALA A 53 10.08 14.50 -11.18
CA ALA A 53 11.27 13.66 -11.18
C ALA A 53 10.90 12.20 -10.89
N PRO A 54 11.63 11.21 -11.45
CA PRO A 54 11.29 9.80 -11.29
C PRO A 54 11.12 9.37 -9.83
N ALA A 55 11.95 9.88 -8.92
CA ALA A 55 11.87 9.61 -7.47
C ALA A 55 10.51 10.04 -6.90
N HIS A 56 10.13 11.29 -7.13
CA HIS A 56 8.86 11.87 -6.73
C HIS A 56 7.67 11.12 -7.30
N VAL A 57 7.70 10.77 -8.59
CA VAL A 57 6.61 10.01 -9.22
C VAL A 57 6.44 8.65 -8.55
N MET A 58 7.53 7.93 -8.24
CA MET A 58 7.44 6.67 -7.48
C MET A 58 6.83 6.87 -6.09
N ILE A 59 7.28 7.91 -5.36
CA ILE A 59 6.76 8.23 -4.02
C ILE A 59 5.27 8.58 -4.08
N PHE A 60 4.85 9.46 -4.99
CA PHE A 60 3.46 9.92 -5.07
C PHE A 60 2.51 8.86 -5.61
N THR A 61 2.96 7.96 -6.50
CA THR A 61 2.15 6.84 -7.00
C THR A 61 2.03 5.69 -6.00
N ALA A 62 2.99 5.55 -5.08
CA ALA A 62 2.93 4.57 -4.00
C ALA A 62 1.73 4.78 -3.06
N ILE A 63 1.34 6.03 -2.81
CA ILE A 63 0.22 6.39 -1.94
C ILE A 63 -1.11 5.83 -2.47
N PRO A 64 -1.58 6.15 -3.69
CA PRO A 64 -2.83 5.62 -4.22
C PRO A 64 -2.77 4.10 -4.42
N LEU A 65 -1.62 3.51 -4.76
CA LEU A 65 -1.49 2.04 -4.85
C LEU A 65 -1.69 1.36 -3.49
N THR A 66 -1.05 1.89 -2.45
CA THR A 66 -1.22 1.40 -1.08
C THR A 66 -2.67 1.57 -0.62
N GLY A 67 -3.26 2.75 -0.87
CA GLY A 67 -4.66 3.03 -0.57
C GLY A 67 -5.63 2.11 -1.32
N LEU A 68 -5.36 1.81 -2.59
CA LEU A 68 -6.14 0.86 -3.37
C LEU A 68 -6.11 -0.53 -2.75
N GLY A 69 -4.93 -1.02 -2.37
CA GLY A 69 -4.80 -2.29 -1.66
C GLY A 69 -5.61 -2.33 -0.37
N PHE A 70 -5.58 -1.25 0.42
CA PHE A 70 -6.40 -1.12 1.63
C PHE A 70 -7.91 -1.19 1.33
N VAL A 71 -8.38 -0.46 0.31
CA VAL A 71 -9.79 -0.48 -0.12
C VAL A 71 -10.21 -1.88 -0.58
N LEU A 72 -9.36 -2.56 -1.36
CA LEU A 72 -9.62 -3.95 -1.79
C LEU A 72 -9.74 -4.89 -0.59
N GLY A 73 -8.89 -4.74 0.42
CA GLY A 73 -8.94 -5.52 1.66
C GLY A 73 -10.24 -5.29 2.44
N ALA A 74 -10.63 -4.02 2.61
CA ALA A 74 -11.89 -3.66 3.26
C ALA A 74 -13.10 -4.25 2.51
N LEU A 75 -13.11 -4.18 1.18
CA LEU A 75 -14.17 -4.78 0.36
C LEU A 75 -14.19 -6.31 0.46
N ALA A 76 -13.02 -6.96 0.54
CA ALA A 76 -12.93 -8.41 0.73
C ALA A 76 -13.56 -8.85 2.06
N LEU A 77 -13.29 -8.13 3.15
CA LEU A 77 -13.86 -8.39 4.47
C LEU A 77 -15.37 -8.16 4.51
N ARG A 78 -15.85 -7.04 3.94
CA ARG A 78 -17.29 -6.74 3.85
C ARG A 78 -18.07 -7.82 3.10
N ARG A 79 -17.52 -8.32 1.99
CA ARG A 79 -18.12 -9.42 1.20
C ARG A 79 -18.14 -10.76 1.94
N GLY A 80 -17.27 -10.95 2.94
CA GLY A 80 -17.25 -12.13 3.80
C GLY A 80 -18.18 -12.06 5.01
N GLY A 81 -18.97 -10.99 5.16
CA GLY A 81 -19.82 -10.79 6.36
C GLY A 81 -19.05 -10.30 7.60
N HIS A 82 -17.76 -9.95 7.45
CA HIS A 82 -16.94 -9.38 8.51
C HIS A 82 -16.89 -7.86 8.34
N THR A 83 -17.67 -7.13 9.13
CA THR A 83 -17.59 -5.66 9.18
C THR A 83 -16.40 -5.25 10.06
N PRO A 84 -15.43 -4.46 9.54
CA PRO A 84 -14.20 -4.15 10.27
C PRO A 84 -14.43 -3.39 11.59
N LEU A 85 -15.45 -2.51 11.64
CA LEU A 85 -15.84 -1.81 12.88
C LEU A 85 -16.38 -2.73 13.97
N ARG A 86 -16.94 -3.89 13.61
CA ARG A 86 -17.51 -4.82 14.58
C ARG A 86 -16.46 -5.69 15.25
N MET A 87 -15.29 -5.89 14.63
CA MET A 87 -14.16 -6.65 15.20
C MET A 87 -13.29 -5.82 16.14
N LEU A 88 -13.31 -4.49 16.05
CA LEU A 88 -12.53 -3.58 16.91
C LEU A 88 -13.22 -3.25 18.24
N LEU A 89 -14.50 -3.59 18.38
CA LEU A 89 -15.35 -3.24 19.53
C LEU A 89 -15.79 -4.48 20.34
N THR A 90 -15.16 -5.63 20.10
CA THR A 90 -15.39 -6.91 20.80
C THR A 90 -14.07 -7.52 21.21
#